data_AF-A0A7C7P5Y1-F1
#
_entry.id   AF-A0A7C7P5Y1-F1
#
_cell.length_a   1.000
_cell.length_b   1.000
_cell.length_c   1.000
_cell.angle_alpha   90.00
_cell.angle_beta   90.00
_cell.angle_gamma   90.00
#
_symmetry.space_group_name_H-M   'P 1'
#
loop_
_entity.id
_entity.type
_entity.pdbx_description
1 polymer ?
#
loop_
_entity_poly.entity_id
_entity_poly.type
_entity_poly.pdbx_seq_one_letter_code
_entity_poly.pdbx_strand_id
1 'polypeptide(L)'
;MMYMASLPLHKIRILHTSDTHLGDPYGHPISEIAFASTVRAADVFNADYMLIAGDVFDNVGGVITDAVIDEINDGARILICG
;
A
#
# COMPACT_ATOMS: atom_id res chain seq x y z
N MET A 1 -41.91 13.35 19.51
CA MET A 1 -40.63 12.60 19.59
C MET A 1 -40.02 12.62 18.21
N MET A 2 -39.02 13.47 17.95
CA MET A 2 -38.32 13.49 16.65
C MET A 2 -37.27 12.37 16.67
N TYR A 3 -37.41 11.39 15.78
CA TYR A 3 -36.36 10.40 15.53
C TYR A 3 -35.18 11.12 14.85
N MET A 4 -34.07 11.29 15.56
CA MET A 4 -32.80 11.58 14.89
C MET A 4 -32.34 10.29 14.23
N ALA A 5 -32.44 10.22 12.90
CA ALA A 5 -31.79 9.17 12.14
C ALA A 5 -30.27 9.32 12.34
N SER A 6 -29.63 8.34 12.99
CA SER A 6 -28.17 8.27 13.00
C SER A 6 -27.71 8.00 11.57
N LEU A 7 -26.82 8.84 11.04
CA LEU A 7 -26.15 8.54 9.78
C LEU A 7 -25.46 7.16 9.92
N PRO A 8 -25.47 6.31 8.87
CA PRO A 8 -24.83 5.02 8.94
C PRO A 8 -23.34 5.22 9.27
N LEU A 9 -22.85 4.52 10.29
CA LEU A 9 -21.43 4.53 10.65
C LEU A 9 -20.63 3.95 9.47
N HIS A 10 -19.98 4.81 8.68
CA HIS A 10 -19.08 4.38 7.63
C HIS A 10 -17.70 4.12 8.25
N LYS A 11 -17.38 2.85 8.47
CA LYS A 11 -16.07 2.43 8.96
C LYS A 11 -15.14 2.26 7.77
N ILE A 12 -14.09 3.07 7.71
CA ILE A 12 -13.01 2.95 6.73
C ILE A 12 -11.84 2.22 7.38
N ARG A 13 -11.28 1.24 6.67
CA ARG A 13 -10.11 0.46 7.04
C ARG A 13 -8.97 0.84 6.11
N ILE A 14 -7.92 1.43 6.68
CA ILE A 14 -6.75 1.85 5.93
C ILE A 14 -5.57 0.97 6.33
N LEU A 15 -4.88 0.41 5.35
CA LEU A 15 -3.54 -0.16 5.53
C LEU A 15 -2.52 0.95 5.27
N HIS A 16 -1.62 1.20 6.19
CA HIS A 16 -0.59 2.23 6.03
C HIS A 16 0.80 1.62 6.22
N THR A 17 1.72 1.94 5.30
CA THR A 17 3.14 1.57 5.35
C THR A 17 3.99 2.73 4.83
N SER A 18 5.29 2.70 5.11
CA SER A 18 6.24 3.68 4.60
C SER A 18 7.61 3.07 4.30
N ASP A 19 8.48 3.85 3.63
CA ASP A 19 9.92 3.58 3.50
C ASP A 19 10.22 2.19 2.94
N THR A 20 9.57 1.87 1.82
CA THR A 20 9.66 0.55 1.20
C THR A 20 10.99 0.33 0.48
N HIS A 21 11.70 1.40 0.12
CA HIS A 21 13.06 1.31 -0.45
C HIS A 21 13.13 0.33 -1.65
N LEU A 22 12.12 0.41 -2.53
CA LEU A 22 12.02 -0.46 -3.72
C LEU A 22 13.09 -0.10 -4.75
N GLY A 23 13.57 -1.11 -5.48
CA GLY A 23 14.55 -0.92 -6.55
C GLY A 23 16.01 -0.79 -6.09
N ASP A 24 16.33 -1.18 -4.85
CA ASP A 24 17.71 -1.33 -4.36
C ASP A 24 18.03 -2.78 -3.96
N PRO A 25 18.49 -3.63 -4.89
CA PRO A 25 18.85 -5.01 -4.58
C PRO A 25 20.14 -5.14 -3.75
N TYR A 26 20.93 -4.07 -3.58
CA TYR A 26 22.21 -4.13 -2.87
C TYR A 26 22.08 -3.66 -1.41
N GLY A 27 21.26 -2.65 -1.12
CA GLY A 27 20.93 -2.23 0.24
C GLY A 27 19.71 -2.95 0.82
N HIS A 28 18.68 -3.20 0.00
CA HIS A 28 17.39 -3.75 0.45
C HIS A 28 16.91 -4.93 -0.42
N PRO A 29 17.66 -6.06 -0.48
CA PRO A 29 17.37 -7.19 -1.38
C PRO A 29 16.01 -7.88 -1.17
N ILE A 30 15.35 -7.63 -0.04
CA ILE A 30 14.05 -8.23 0.32
C ILE A 30 12.87 -7.25 0.21
N SER A 31 13.11 -5.98 -0.17
CA SER A 31 12.07 -4.94 -0.16
C SER A 31 10.89 -5.29 -1.05
N GLU A 32 11.14 -5.80 -2.26
CA GLU A 32 10.07 -6.21 -3.18
C GLU A 32 9.19 -7.32 -2.61
N ILE A 33 9.79 -8.35 -2.00
CA ILE A 33 9.06 -9.47 -1.40
C ILE A 33 8.24 -9.00 -0.19
N ALA A 34 8.81 -8.12 0.63
CA ALA A 34 8.15 -7.54 1.79
C ALA A 34 6.96 -6.64 1.39
N PHE A 35 7.17 -5.80 0.38
CA PHE A 35 6.12 -4.94 -0.16
C PHE A 35 4.99 -5.74 -0.78
N ALA A 36 5.31 -6.77 -1.57
CA ALA A 36 4.30 -7.66 -2.15
C ALA A 36 3.46 -8.38 -1.08
N SER A 37 4.10 -8.76 0.03
CA SER A 37 3.37 -9.33 1.18
C SER A 37 2.45 -8.31 1.85
N THR A 38 2.81 -7.03 1.84
CA THR A 38 2.01 -5.93 2.38
C THR A 38 0.79 -5.63 1.51
N VAL A 39 0.96 -5.66 0.18
CA VAL A 39 -0.16 -5.52 -0.77
C VAL A 39 -1.16 -6.66 -0.57
N ARG A 40 -0.71 -7.92 -0.52
CA ARG A 40 -1.58 -9.08 -0.23
C ARG A 40 -2.27 -8.99 1.13
N ALA A 41 -1.64 -8.35 2.12
CA ALA A 41 -2.26 -8.13 3.42
C ALA A 41 -3.43 -7.14 3.36
N ALA A 42 -3.42 -6.18 2.42
CA ALA A 42 -4.54 -5.26 2.21
C ALA A 42 -5.82 -6.03 1.87
N ASP A 43 -5.73 -7.03 0.98
CA ASP A 43 -6.83 -7.93 0.64
C ASP A 43 -7.27 -8.80 1.82
N VAL A 44 -6.32 -9.46 2.49
CA VAL A 44 -6.62 -10.33 3.64
C VAL A 44 -7.35 -9.57 4.74
N PHE A 45 -6.97 -8.31 4.97
CA PHE A 45 -7.66 -7.51 5.95
C PHE A 45 -9.00 -6.98 5.44
N ASN A 46 -9.25 -6.88 4.13
CA ASN A 46 -10.31 -6.08 3.50
C ASN A 46 -10.09 -4.57 3.70
N ALA A 47 -8.87 -4.07 3.50
CA ALA A 47 -8.61 -2.64 3.54
C ALA A 47 -9.36 -1.93 2.39
N ASP A 48 -9.97 -0.79 2.69
CA ASP A 48 -10.62 0.05 1.69
C ASP A 48 -9.58 0.85 0.89
N TYR A 49 -8.46 1.20 1.54
CA TYR A 49 -7.35 1.95 0.96
C TYR A 49 -6.02 1.46 1.52
N MET A 50 -4.98 1.57 0.69
CA MET A 50 -3.59 1.44 1.11
C MET A 50 -2.87 2.78 0.92
N LEU A 51 -2.26 3.29 1.98
CA LEU A 51 -1.49 4.53 1.98
C LEU A 51 -0.01 4.20 2.12
N ILE A 52 0.79 4.60 1.12
CA ILE A 52 2.24 4.42 1.11
C ILE A 52 2.88 5.80 1.17
N ALA A 53 3.78 6.01 2.12
CA ALA A 53 4.48 7.28 2.30
C ALA A 53 6.00 7.10 2.46
N GLY A 54 6.76 8.19 2.44
CA GLY A 54 8.20 8.15 2.68
C GLY A 54 8.99 7.63 1.49
N ASP A 55 10.15 7.03 1.74
CA ASP A 55 11.10 6.61 0.70
C ASP A 55 10.62 5.32 0.00
N VAL A 56 9.65 5.48 -0.90
CA VAL A 56 9.06 4.35 -1.63
C VAL A 56 10.10 3.67 -2.53
N PHE A 57 10.97 4.46 -3.16
CA PHE A 57 12.01 4.01 -4.08
C PHE A 57 13.37 4.52 -3.65
N ASP A 58 14.39 3.66 -3.66
CA ASP A 58 15.74 4.03 -3.21
C ASP A 58 16.62 4.66 -4.29
N ASN A 59 16.37 4.31 -5.55
CA ASN A 59 17.22 4.73 -6.66
C ASN A 59 16.39 5.35 -7.79
N VAL A 60 16.80 6.54 -8.23
CA VAL A 60 16.30 7.14 -9.47
C VAL A 60 16.80 6.26 -10.64
N GLY A 61 15.93 5.40 -11.16
CA GLY A 61 16.23 4.44 -12.22
C GLY A 61 16.41 2.98 -11.78
N GLY A 62 16.12 2.65 -10.52
CA GLY A 62 16.01 1.26 -10.09
C GLY A 62 14.90 0.54 -10.87
N VAL A 63 15.19 -0.63 -11.43
CA VAL A 63 14.19 -1.47 -12.09
C VAL A 63 13.41 -2.17 -10.99
N ILE A 64 12.14 -1.82 -10.85
CA ILE A 64 11.19 -2.57 -10.04
C ILE A 64 10.66 -3.69 -10.94
N THR A 65 10.49 -4.90 -10.40
CA THR A 65 9.98 -6.03 -11.20
C THR A 65 8.53 -5.82 -11.63
N ASP A 66 8.16 -6.35 -12.81
CA ASP A 66 6.78 -6.33 -13.31
C ASP A 66 5.80 -6.96 -12.31
N ALA A 67 6.24 -7.93 -11.51
CA ALA A 67 5.43 -8.55 -10.47
C ALA A 67 4.96 -7.55 -9.40
N VAL A 68 5.81 -6.60 -8.99
CA VAL A 68 5.43 -5.56 -8.03
C VAL A 68 4.50 -4.55 -8.68
N ILE A 69 4.71 -4.24 -9.96
CA ILE A 69 3.83 -3.35 -10.74
C ILE A 69 2.43 -3.96 -10.87
N ASP A 70 2.35 -5.26 -11.19
CA ASP A 70 1.10 -5.99 -11.29
C ASP A 70 0.37 -6.01 -9.95
N GLU A 71 1.07 -6.28 -8.84
CA GLU A 71 0.45 -6.23 -7.50
C GLU A 71 -0.07 -4.83 -7.13
N ILE A 72 0.67 -3.77 -7.49
CA ILE A 72 0.22 -2.37 -7.32
C ILE A 72 -1.07 -2.11 -8.12
N ASN A 73 -1.14 -2.60 -9.35
CA ASN A 73 -2.28 -2.38 -10.24
C ASN A 73 -3.52 -3.20 -9.84
N ASP A 74 -3.32 -4.41 -9.33
CA ASP A 74 -4.42 -5.34 -9.02
C ASP A 74 -4.98 -5.16 -7.61
N GLY A 75 -4.12 -4.86 -6.61
CA GLY A 75 -4.46 -5.04 -5.21
C GLY A 75 -4.85 -3.78 -4.43
N ALA A 76 -4.56 -2.58 -4.93
CA ALA A 76 -4.70 -1.41 -4.07
C ALA A 76 -5.14 -0.12 -4.76
N ARG A 77 -6.11 0.55 -4.12
CA ARG A 77 -6.34 1.99 -4.31
C ARG A 77 -5.22 2.73 -3.59
N ILE A 78 -4.04 2.72 -4.20
CA ILE A 78 -2.81 3.25 -3.61
C ILE A 78 -2.86 4.77 -3.67
N LEU A 79 -2.80 5.41 -2.51
CA LEU A 79 -2.35 6.79 -2.42
C LEU A 79 -0.84 6.76 -2.17
N ILE A 80 -0.07 7.25 -3.13
CA ILE A 80 1.36 7.55 -2.93
C ILE A 80 1.43 8.95 -2.37
N CYS A 81 1.87 9.08 -1.12
CA CYS A 81 2.22 10.35 -0.52
C CYS A 81 3.74 10.51 -0.58
N GLY A 82 4.21 11.13 -1.67
CA GLY A 82 5.57 11.63 -1.84
C GLY A 82 5.58 13.15 -1.88
#